data_AF-A0A843J911-F1
#
_entry.id   AF-A0A843J911-F1
#
_cell.length_a   1.000
_cell.length_b   1.000
_cell.length_c   1.000
_cell.angle_alpha   90.00
_cell.angle_beta   90.00
_cell.angle_gamma   90.00
#
_symmetry.space_group_name_H-M   'P 1'
#
loop_
_entity.id
_entity.type
_entity.pdbx_description
1 polymer ?
#
loop_
_entity_poly.entity_id
_entity_poly.type
_entity_poly.pdbx_seq_one_letter_code
_entity_poly.pdbx_strand_id
1 'polypeptide(L)'
;MAFTDNTRNFGLLAIMVAILGMGSGVMMFLDEDIESKWRTIAGVGAIIAHIVMLLAGYAIYSGNIPMFMDKLFPEGPTSKFGVLTGYTAAIGVASIIGLGSSVAEIVVGVLVGLILLGIVWILTNDRKGIIERILWVILLVVYFLGIVGSILSIFSGSAIATAMGLCGCLMYLLAFIYLFDESVKQKFGM
;
A
#
# COMPACT_ATOMS: atom_id res chain seq x y z
N MET A 1 -17.66 6.48 -16.89
CA MET A 1 -17.40 5.78 -15.61
C MET A 1 -16.74 6.78 -14.68
N ALA A 2 -17.17 6.88 -13.42
CA ALA A 2 -16.56 7.80 -12.48
C ALA A 2 -15.11 7.38 -12.19
N PHE A 3 -14.25 8.34 -11.84
CA PHE A 3 -12.84 8.08 -11.52
C PHE A 3 -12.68 7.03 -10.42
N THR A 4 -13.63 7.01 -9.47
CA THR A 4 -13.68 6.08 -8.35
C THR A 4 -14.02 4.66 -8.75
N ASP A 5 -14.82 4.44 -9.80
CA ASP A 5 -15.31 3.10 -10.13
C ASP A 5 -14.32 2.25 -10.93
N ASN A 6 -13.33 2.89 -11.56
CA ASN A 6 -12.36 2.20 -12.40
C ASN A 6 -11.10 1.84 -11.59
N THR A 7 -10.97 0.55 -11.27
CA THR A 7 -9.82 0.00 -10.55
C THR A 7 -8.49 0.24 -11.27
N ARG A 8 -8.48 0.44 -12.60
CA ARG A 8 -7.25 0.81 -13.33
C ARG A 8 -6.70 2.18 -12.91
N ASN A 9 -7.55 3.10 -12.47
CA ASN A 9 -7.08 4.40 -11.97
C ASN A 9 -6.30 4.22 -10.66
N PHE A 10 -6.74 3.29 -9.80
CA PHE A 10 -5.98 2.88 -8.62
C PHE A 10 -4.62 2.31 -9.00
N GLY A 11 -4.60 1.39 -9.98
CA GLY A 11 -3.35 0.79 -10.48
C GLY A 11 -2.38 1.82 -11.05
N LEU A 12 -2.87 2.81 -11.81
CA LEU A 12 -2.04 3.91 -12.32
C LEU A 12 -1.42 4.74 -11.21
N LEU A 13 -2.22 5.13 -10.20
CA LEU A 13 -1.71 5.89 -9.06
C LEU A 13 -0.65 5.08 -8.28
N ALA A 14 -0.87 3.77 -8.09
CA ALA A 14 0.07 2.89 -7.43
C ALA A 14 1.41 2.79 -8.19
N ILE A 15 1.35 2.70 -9.52
CA ILE A 15 2.54 2.73 -10.38
C ILE A 15 3.27 4.07 -10.26
N MET A 16 2.56 5.19 -10.26
CA MET A 16 3.15 6.53 -10.11
C MET A 16 3.85 6.67 -8.75
N VAL A 17 3.19 6.28 -7.65
CA VAL A 17 3.80 6.29 -6.30
C VAL A 17 5.03 5.41 -6.26
N ALA A 18 4.98 4.22 -6.85
CA ALA A 18 6.10 3.30 -6.88
C ALA A 18 7.31 3.87 -7.64
N ILE A 19 7.10 4.47 -8.81
CA ILE A 19 8.18 5.08 -9.60
C ILE A 19 8.81 6.25 -8.85
N LEU A 20 7.98 7.14 -8.29
CA LEU A 20 8.47 8.29 -7.51
C LEU A 20 9.23 7.84 -6.26
N GLY A 21 8.72 6.82 -5.56
CA GLY A 21 9.36 6.27 -4.37
C GLY A 21 10.68 5.55 -4.65
N MET A 22 10.78 4.83 -5.77
CA MET A 22 12.07 4.28 -6.23
C MET A 22 13.06 5.41 -6.53
N GLY A 23 12.62 6.49 -7.20
CA GLY A 23 13.44 7.68 -7.43
C GLY A 23 13.94 8.33 -6.14
N SER A 24 13.06 8.44 -5.13
CA SER A 24 13.45 8.90 -3.79
C SER A 24 14.49 7.97 -3.15
N GLY A 25 14.33 6.65 -3.28
CA GLY A 25 15.29 5.68 -2.79
C GLY A 25 16.66 5.82 -3.45
N VAL A 26 16.72 6.06 -4.77
CA VAL A 26 17.96 6.32 -5.50
C VAL A 26 18.65 7.60 -5.02
N MET A 27 17.89 8.68 -4.78
CA MET A 27 18.46 9.94 -4.26
C MET A 27 19.16 9.76 -2.91
N MET A 28 18.70 8.82 -2.07
CA MET A 28 19.37 8.49 -0.80
C MET A 28 20.77 7.87 -0.97
N PHE A 29 21.13 7.37 -2.16
CA PHE A 29 22.48 6.90 -2.47
C PHE A 29 23.39 8.00 -3.03
N LEU A 30 22.81 9.06 -3.60
CA LEU A 30 23.55 10.15 -4.25
C LEU A 30 23.88 11.31 -3.30
N ASP A 31 23.29 11.30 -2.10
CA ASP A 31 23.63 12.24 -1.03
C ASP A 31 25.03 11.90 -0.49
N GLU A 32 26.00 12.81 -0.71
CA GLU A 32 27.45 12.59 -0.48
C GLU A 32 27.83 12.44 1.00
N ASP A 33 26.90 12.66 1.94
CA ASP A 33 27.05 12.43 3.38
C ASP A 33 26.97 10.93 3.77
N ILE A 34 27.80 10.11 3.13
CA ILE A 34 27.90 8.64 3.30
C ILE A 34 28.62 8.26 4.61
N GLU A 35 28.22 8.83 5.74
CA GLU A 35 28.71 8.35 7.06
C GLU A 35 27.81 7.29 7.70
N SER A 36 26.59 7.10 7.18
CA SER A 36 25.62 6.17 7.76
C SER A 36 25.35 4.98 6.86
N LYS A 37 25.97 3.81 7.16
CA LYS A 37 25.61 2.50 6.57
C LYS A 37 24.10 2.21 6.64
N TRP A 38 23.39 2.85 7.57
CA TRP A 38 21.95 2.73 7.75
C TRP A 38 21.14 3.40 6.63
N ARG A 39 21.60 4.53 6.09
CA ARG A 39 20.94 5.22 4.98
C ARG A 39 20.95 4.39 3.70
N THR A 40 22.07 3.72 3.39
CA THR A 40 22.17 2.81 2.26
C THR A 40 21.18 1.64 2.38
N ILE A 41 21.10 1.04 3.58
CA ILE A 41 20.18 -0.05 3.88
C ILE A 41 18.71 0.42 3.76
N ALA A 42 18.40 1.61 4.28
CA ALA A 42 17.07 2.22 4.16
C ALA A 42 16.71 2.53 2.69
N GLY A 43 17.65 3.03 1.90
CA GLY A 43 17.47 3.28 0.47
C GLY A 43 17.17 2.00 -0.33
N VAL A 44 17.93 0.91 -0.08
CA VAL A 44 17.64 -0.41 -0.68
C VAL A 44 16.26 -0.90 -0.25
N GLY A 45 15.93 -0.82 1.04
CA GLY A 45 14.63 -1.22 1.57
C GLY A 45 13.48 -0.45 0.93
N ALA A 46 13.62 0.87 0.77
CA ALA A 46 12.66 1.72 0.08
C ALA A 46 12.49 1.31 -1.39
N ILE A 47 13.56 1.02 -2.12
CA ILE A 47 13.45 0.56 -3.52
C ILE A 47 12.68 -0.76 -3.60
N ILE A 48 13.03 -1.75 -2.77
CA ILE A 48 12.35 -3.05 -2.77
C ILE A 48 10.87 -2.91 -2.41
N ALA A 49 10.56 -2.10 -1.39
CA ALA A 49 9.18 -1.81 -0.98
C ALA A 49 8.35 -1.23 -2.14
N HIS A 50 8.91 -0.29 -2.89
CA HIS A 50 8.23 0.31 -4.04
C HIS A 50 8.18 -0.62 -5.26
N ILE A 51 9.11 -1.57 -5.42
CA ILE A 51 8.99 -2.63 -6.43
C ILE A 51 7.77 -3.52 -6.14
N VAL A 52 7.55 -3.91 -4.88
CA VAL A 52 6.36 -4.70 -4.50
C VAL A 52 5.08 -3.92 -4.81
N MET A 53 5.08 -2.62 -4.51
CA MET A 53 3.97 -1.72 -4.81
C MET A 53 3.76 -1.54 -6.33
N LEU A 54 4.83 -1.50 -7.11
CA LEU A 54 4.81 -1.44 -8.57
C LEU A 54 4.16 -2.70 -9.15
N LEU A 55 4.54 -3.88 -8.68
CA LEU A 55 3.99 -5.15 -9.14
C LEU A 55 2.49 -5.26 -8.83
N ALA A 56 2.08 -4.87 -7.62
CA ALA A 56 0.67 -4.82 -7.26
C ALA A 56 -0.11 -3.80 -8.10
N GLY A 57 0.44 -2.60 -8.29
CA GLY A 57 -0.15 -1.56 -9.15
C GLY A 57 -0.27 -1.98 -10.61
N TYR A 58 0.75 -2.65 -11.15
CA TYR A 58 0.75 -3.22 -12.48
C TYR A 58 -0.31 -4.30 -12.64
N ALA A 59 -0.46 -5.17 -11.63
CA ALA A 59 -1.48 -6.20 -11.65
C ALA A 59 -2.89 -5.60 -11.79
N ILE A 60 -3.17 -4.56 -10.99
CA ILE A 60 -4.44 -3.84 -10.98
C ILE A 60 -4.68 -3.08 -12.29
N TYR A 61 -3.65 -2.41 -12.81
CA TYR A 61 -3.74 -1.63 -14.03
C TYR A 61 -3.94 -2.50 -15.28
N SER A 62 -3.11 -3.53 -15.43
CA SER A 62 -3.12 -4.41 -16.60
C SER A 62 -4.22 -5.46 -16.55
N GLY A 63 -4.71 -5.78 -15.35
CA GLY A 63 -5.60 -6.92 -15.11
C GLY A 63 -4.86 -8.27 -15.07
N ASN A 64 -3.54 -8.28 -15.25
CA ASN A 64 -2.71 -9.49 -15.29
C ASN A 64 -1.94 -9.64 -13.99
N ILE A 65 -2.10 -10.77 -13.30
CA ILE A 65 -1.37 -11.03 -12.06
C ILE A 65 0.05 -11.51 -12.41
N PRO A 66 1.11 -10.82 -11.97
CA PRO A 66 2.47 -11.33 -12.12
C PRO A 66 2.66 -12.59 -11.26
N MET A 67 3.53 -13.48 -11.73
CA MET A 67 3.81 -14.78 -11.09
C MET A 67 4.01 -14.63 -9.57
N PHE A 68 3.41 -15.52 -8.78
CA PHE A 68 3.45 -15.55 -7.31
C PHE A 68 2.57 -14.54 -6.55
N MET A 69 1.76 -13.73 -7.23
CA MET A 69 0.81 -12.81 -6.56
C MET A 69 -0.65 -13.29 -6.58
N ASP A 70 -0.94 -14.42 -7.20
CA ASP A 70 -2.28 -14.94 -7.46
C ASP A 70 -3.12 -15.07 -6.18
N LYS A 71 -2.48 -15.50 -5.09
CA LYS A 71 -3.11 -15.64 -3.77
C LYS A 71 -3.45 -14.32 -3.08
N LEU A 72 -2.84 -13.22 -3.51
CA LEU A 72 -3.09 -11.88 -2.95
C LEU A 72 -4.32 -11.21 -3.58
N PHE A 73 -4.84 -11.76 -4.68
CA PHE A 73 -5.99 -11.24 -5.42
C PHE A 73 -7.09 -12.32 -5.54
N PRO A 74 -7.76 -12.71 -4.44
CA PRO A 74 -8.74 -13.80 -4.43
C PRO A 74 -9.92 -13.61 -5.39
N GLU A 75 -10.22 -12.37 -5.79
CA GLU A 75 -11.27 -12.03 -6.78
C GLU A 75 -10.70 -11.37 -8.04
N GLY A 76 -9.42 -11.60 -8.32
CA GLY A 76 -8.70 -10.98 -9.43
C GLY A 76 -8.34 -9.51 -9.18
N PRO A 77 -7.38 -8.97 -9.94
CA PRO A 77 -6.80 -7.65 -9.67
C PRO A 77 -7.68 -6.50 -10.14
N THR A 78 -8.78 -6.80 -10.85
CA THR A 78 -9.73 -5.79 -11.36
C THR A 78 -10.94 -5.60 -10.46
N SER A 79 -11.17 -6.46 -9.46
CA SER A 79 -12.25 -6.31 -8.48
C SER A 79 -11.84 -5.36 -7.35
N LYS A 80 -12.80 -4.63 -6.76
CA LYS A 80 -12.52 -3.72 -5.64
C LYS A 80 -11.96 -4.47 -4.42
N PHE A 81 -12.46 -5.68 -4.15
CA PHE A 81 -11.97 -6.53 -3.06
C PHE A 81 -10.56 -7.08 -3.35
N GLY A 82 -10.30 -7.52 -4.59
CA GLY A 82 -8.96 -7.93 -5.02
C GLY A 82 -7.95 -6.80 -4.95
N VAL A 83 -8.32 -5.59 -5.39
CA VAL A 83 -7.49 -4.38 -5.22
C VAL A 83 -7.17 -4.14 -3.75
N LEU A 84 -8.16 -4.18 -2.86
CA LEU A 84 -7.97 -3.94 -1.43
C LEU A 84 -7.02 -4.96 -0.81
N THR A 85 -7.22 -6.24 -1.09
CA THR A 85 -6.39 -7.34 -0.54
C THR A 85 -4.97 -7.28 -1.08
N GLY A 86 -4.79 -7.14 -2.40
CA GLY A 86 -3.47 -7.06 -3.03
C GLY A 86 -2.70 -5.81 -2.63
N TYR A 87 -3.37 -4.66 -2.54
CA TYR A 87 -2.76 -3.41 -2.07
C TYR A 87 -2.40 -3.45 -0.59
N THR A 88 -3.30 -3.97 0.26
CA THR A 88 -3.02 -4.14 1.70
C THR A 88 -1.82 -5.04 1.93
N ALA A 89 -1.72 -6.14 1.17
CA ALA A 89 -0.58 -7.03 1.23
C ALA A 89 0.70 -6.32 0.77
N ALA A 90 0.65 -5.56 -0.32
CA ALA A 90 1.79 -4.80 -0.82
C ALA A 90 2.30 -3.77 0.19
N ILE A 91 1.41 -3.01 0.84
CA ILE A 91 1.78 -2.11 1.93
C ILE A 91 2.34 -2.89 3.13
N GLY A 92 1.73 -4.03 3.46
CA GLY A 92 2.17 -4.88 4.56
C GLY A 92 3.62 -5.34 4.38
N VAL A 93 3.94 -5.86 3.19
CA VAL A 93 5.30 -6.24 2.79
C VAL A 93 6.22 -5.02 2.75
N ALA A 94 5.78 -3.91 2.14
CA ALA A 94 6.53 -2.67 2.07
C ALA A 94 6.87 -2.11 3.45
N SER A 95 5.99 -2.26 4.45
CA SER A 95 6.22 -1.79 5.83
C SER A 95 7.24 -2.65 6.58
N ILE A 96 7.38 -3.93 6.21
CA ILE A 96 8.38 -4.84 6.78
C ILE A 96 9.77 -4.59 6.17
N ILE A 97 9.81 -4.37 4.86
CA ILE A 97 11.06 -4.22 4.08
C ILE A 97 11.55 -2.76 4.09
N GLY A 98 10.64 -1.80 4.20
CA GLY A 98 10.94 -0.38 4.33
C GLY A 98 11.59 -0.11 5.68
N LEU A 99 12.91 -0.25 5.73
CA LEU A 99 13.68 -0.04 6.94
C LEU A 99 13.68 1.45 7.27
N GLY A 100 13.00 1.80 8.36
CA GLY A 100 12.99 3.14 8.93
C GLY A 100 14.38 3.63 9.31
N SER A 101 14.52 4.95 9.45
CA SER A 101 15.78 5.60 9.82
C SER A 101 16.17 5.33 11.28
N SER A 102 15.21 4.91 12.10
CA SER A 102 15.40 4.54 13.51
C SER A 102 14.93 3.12 13.81
N VAL A 103 15.48 2.52 14.87
CA VAL A 103 15.05 1.19 15.36
C VAL A 103 13.56 1.20 15.73
N ALA A 104 13.07 2.31 16.29
CA ALA A 104 11.67 2.47 16.66
C ALA A 104 10.74 2.44 15.42
N GLU A 105 11.10 3.15 14.36
CA GLU A 105 10.35 3.12 13.08
C GLU A 105 10.32 1.72 12.46
N ILE A 106 11.43 0.99 12.53
CA ILE A 106 11.49 -0.39 12.01
C ILE A 106 10.56 -1.31 12.80
N VAL A 107 10.59 -1.24 14.14
CA VAL A 107 9.71 -2.07 14.98
C VAL A 107 8.24 -1.77 14.68
N VAL A 108 7.87 -0.48 14.57
CA VAL A 108 6.51 -0.07 14.23
C VAL A 108 6.12 -0.55 12.83
N GLY A 109 6.99 -0.37 11.83
CA GLY A 109 6.76 -0.81 10.46
C GLY A 109 6.55 -2.32 10.33
N VAL A 110 7.37 -3.11 11.03
CA VAL A 110 7.21 -4.57 11.08
C VAL A 110 5.89 -4.96 11.74
N LEU A 111 5.52 -4.35 12.88
CA LEU A 111 4.26 -4.64 13.56
C LEU A 111 3.05 -4.31 12.69
N VAL A 112 3.03 -3.13 12.06
CA VAL A 112 1.97 -2.72 11.14
C VAL A 112 1.91 -3.68 9.95
N GLY A 113 3.06 -4.04 9.38
CA GLY A 113 3.13 -4.97 8.25
C GLY A 113 2.58 -6.36 8.58
N LEU A 114 2.92 -6.90 9.75
CA LEU A 114 2.38 -8.18 10.23
C LEU A 114 0.87 -8.13 10.45
N ILE A 115 0.33 -7.03 10.98
CA ILE A 115 -1.11 -6.83 11.15
C ILE A 115 -1.81 -6.82 9.78
N LEU A 116 -1.27 -6.08 8.81
CA LEU A 116 -1.84 -5.99 7.46
C LEU A 116 -1.80 -7.34 6.72
N LEU A 117 -0.70 -8.08 6.83
CA LEU A 117 -0.61 -9.44 6.28
C LEU A 117 -1.55 -10.41 6.98
N GLY A 118 -1.71 -10.29 8.31
CA GLY A 118 -2.69 -11.06 9.07
C GLY A 118 -4.13 -10.78 8.61
N ILE A 119 -4.48 -9.52 8.35
CA ILE A 119 -5.78 -9.14 7.78
C ILE A 119 -6.00 -9.85 6.43
N VAL A 120 -5.04 -9.76 5.50
CA VAL A 120 -5.15 -10.41 4.18
C VAL A 120 -5.27 -11.93 4.30
N TRP A 121 -4.50 -12.54 5.20
CA TRP A 121 -4.57 -13.98 5.45
C TRP A 121 -5.95 -14.40 5.98
N ILE A 122 -6.57 -13.63 6.87
CA ILE A 122 -7.92 -13.95 7.35
C ILE A 122 -8.95 -13.78 6.23
N LEU A 123 -8.84 -12.71 5.43
CA LEU A 123 -9.75 -12.42 4.33
C LEU A 123 -9.72 -13.44 3.20
N THR A 124 -8.58 -14.10 2.99
CA THR A 124 -8.41 -15.13 1.97
C THR A 124 -8.86 -16.53 2.41
N ASN A 125 -9.21 -16.72 3.69
CA ASN A 125 -9.59 -18.02 4.26
C ASN A 125 -11.11 -18.18 4.51
N ASP A 126 -11.97 -17.32 3.92
CA ASP A 126 -13.45 -17.43 3.89
C ASP A 126 -14.12 -17.71 5.25
N ARG A 127 -13.52 -17.24 6.35
CA ARG A 127 -14.18 -17.24 7.65
C ARG A 127 -15.21 -16.11 7.66
N LYS A 128 -16.40 -16.37 8.17
CA LYS A 128 -17.48 -15.39 8.32
C LYS A 128 -17.86 -15.32 9.79
N GLY A 129 -17.64 -14.18 10.42
CA GLY A 129 -17.84 -13.97 11.85
C GLY A 129 -17.56 -12.53 12.31
N ILE A 130 -17.35 -12.39 13.61
CA ILE A 130 -17.08 -11.09 14.27
C ILE A 130 -15.71 -10.55 13.86
N ILE A 131 -14.76 -11.43 13.55
CA ILE A 131 -13.38 -11.08 13.25
C ILE A 131 -13.31 -10.24 11.97
N GLU A 132 -14.03 -10.62 10.93
CA GLU A 132 -14.02 -9.93 9.63
C GLU A 132 -14.58 -8.51 9.77
N ARG A 133 -15.64 -8.31 10.54
CA ARG A 133 -16.15 -6.97 10.86
C ARG A 133 -15.10 -6.11 11.58
N ILE A 134 -14.34 -6.69 12.52
CA ILE A 134 -13.24 -6.00 13.20
C ILE A 134 -12.13 -5.64 12.19
N LEU A 135 -11.77 -6.55 11.28
CA LEU A 135 -10.74 -6.29 10.25
C LEU A 135 -11.17 -5.15 9.31
N TRP A 136 -12.45 -5.06 8.97
CA TRP A 136 -12.97 -3.94 8.17
C TRP A 136 -12.78 -2.61 8.90
N VAL A 137 -13.11 -2.56 10.19
CA VAL A 137 -12.92 -1.34 11.01
C VAL A 137 -11.43 -0.99 11.10
N ILE A 138 -10.54 -1.97 11.26
CA ILE A 138 -9.10 -1.74 11.27
C ILE A 138 -8.63 -1.17 9.93
N LEU A 139 -9.05 -1.75 8.79
CA LEU A 139 -8.70 -1.25 7.46
C LEU A 139 -9.23 0.18 7.24
N LEU A 140 -10.43 0.47 7.73
CA LEU A 140 -11.00 1.82 7.66
C LEU A 140 -10.10 2.83 8.39
N VAL A 141 -9.64 2.49 9.60
CA VAL A 141 -8.71 3.34 10.36
C VAL A 141 -7.36 3.45 9.66
N VAL A 142 -6.80 2.35 9.15
CA VAL A 142 -5.52 2.35 8.42
C VAL A 142 -5.57 3.25 7.20
N TYR A 143 -6.61 3.15 6.36
CA TYR A 143 -6.73 3.99 5.18
C TYR A 143 -6.99 5.45 5.54
N PHE A 144 -7.77 5.72 6.59
CA PHE A 144 -7.96 7.08 7.09
C PHE A 144 -6.62 7.69 7.55
N LEU A 145 -5.82 6.97 8.32
CA LEU A 145 -4.49 7.41 8.73
C LEU A 145 -3.55 7.56 7.52
N GLY A 146 -3.68 6.72 6.50
CA GLY A 146 -2.96 6.84 5.23
C GLY A 146 -3.29 8.13 4.47
N ILE A 147 -4.56 8.55 4.47
CA ILE A 147 -4.99 9.85 3.91
C ILE A 147 -4.31 10.99 4.68
N VAL A 148 -4.37 10.98 6.00
CA VAL A 148 -3.74 12.01 6.85
C VAL A 148 -2.24 12.06 6.62
N GLY A 149 -1.55 10.91 6.62
CA GLY A 149 -0.12 10.84 6.37
C GLY A 149 0.27 11.34 4.98
N SER A 150 -0.55 11.07 3.97
CA SER A 150 -0.34 11.56 2.61
C SER A 150 -0.50 13.09 2.52
N ILE A 151 -1.49 13.64 3.23
CA ILE A 151 -1.67 15.10 3.34
C ILE A 151 -0.46 15.74 4.02
N LEU A 152 0.06 15.16 5.11
CA LEU A 152 1.27 15.68 5.77
C LEU A 152 2.49 15.67 4.82
N SER A 153 2.63 14.63 4.00
CA SER A 153 3.69 14.52 3.00
C SER A 153 3.62 15.64 1.94
N ILE A 154 2.42 16.07 1.56
CA ILE A 154 2.21 17.20 0.62
C ILE A 154 2.89 18.48 1.12
N PHE A 155 2.81 18.74 2.42
CA PHE A 155 3.35 19.94 3.06
C PHE A 155 4.83 19.84 3.46
N SER A 156 5.52 18.75 3.11
CA SER A 156 6.94 18.54 3.45
C SER A 156 7.94 19.41 2.65
N GLY A 157 7.48 20.08 1.58
CA GLY A 157 8.29 21.03 0.79
C GLY A 157 9.17 20.41 -0.30
N SER A 158 9.27 19.07 -0.39
CA SER A 158 9.94 18.37 -1.50
C SER A 158 8.97 18.11 -2.64
N ALA A 159 9.34 18.44 -3.88
CA ALA A 159 8.50 18.18 -5.06
C ALA A 159 8.14 16.70 -5.23
N ILE A 160 9.10 15.79 -4.93
CA ILE A 160 8.87 14.34 -4.98
C ILE A 160 7.88 13.93 -3.88
N ALA A 161 8.08 14.41 -2.66
CA ALA A 161 7.19 14.11 -1.54
C ALA A 161 5.78 14.67 -1.77
N THR A 162 5.66 15.86 -2.36
CA THR A 162 4.38 16.45 -2.74
C THR A 162 3.65 15.61 -3.80
N ALA A 163 4.35 15.17 -4.84
CA ALA A 163 3.78 14.33 -5.88
C ALA A 163 3.35 12.95 -5.33
N MET A 164 4.18 12.33 -4.48
CA MET A 164 3.85 11.08 -3.78
C MET A 164 2.67 11.25 -2.83
N GLY A 165 2.61 12.35 -2.07
CA GLY A 165 1.52 12.66 -1.16
C GLY A 165 0.19 12.87 -1.88
N LEU A 166 0.19 13.53 -3.04
CA LEU A 166 -1.02 13.67 -3.87
C LEU A 166 -1.51 12.32 -4.38
N CYS A 167 -0.62 11.52 -4.97
CA CYS A 167 -1.00 10.21 -5.51
C CYS A 167 -1.43 9.25 -4.40
N GLY A 168 -0.70 9.23 -3.28
CA GLY A 168 -1.03 8.44 -2.08
C GLY A 168 -2.37 8.83 -1.48
N CYS A 169 -2.66 10.14 -1.38
CA CYS A 169 -3.94 10.62 -0.86
C CYS A 169 -5.11 10.11 -1.73
N LEU A 170 -4.98 10.22 -3.06
CA LEU A 170 -5.99 9.69 -3.99
C LEU A 170 -6.14 8.17 -3.87
N MET A 171 -5.04 7.43 -3.75
CA MET A 171 -5.09 5.97 -3.56
C MET A 171 -5.79 5.57 -2.26
N TYR A 172 -5.40 6.16 -1.14
CA TYR A 172 -6.04 5.86 0.14
C TYR A 172 -7.50 6.26 0.16
N LEU A 173 -7.87 7.36 -0.50
CA LEU A 173 -9.27 7.76 -0.67
C LEU A 173 -10.06 6.76 -1.54
N LEU A 174 -9.47 6.24 -2.62
CA LEU A 174 -10.08 5.17 -3.42
C LEU A 174 -10.25 3.88 -2.61
N ALA A 175 -9.20 3.43 -1.90
CA ALA A 175 -9.28 2.26 -1.03
C ALA A 175 -10.32 2.44 0.08
N PHE A 176 -10.40 3.63 0.66
CA PHE A 176 -11.41 3.99 1.65
C PHE A 176 -12.82 3.89 1.05
N ILE A 177 -13.05 4.43 -0.15
CA ILE A 177 -14.34 4.30 -0.85
C ILE A 177 -14.66 2.84 -1.18
N TYR A 178 -13.67 2.05 -1.59
CA TYR A 178 -13.86 0.62 -1.89
C TYR A 178 -14.31 -0.20 -0.69
N LEU A 179 -13.92 0.16 0.53
CA LEU A 179 -14.46 -0.48 1.74
C LEU A 179 -15.97 -0.32 1.89
N PHE A 180 -16.57 0.71 1.29
CA PHE A 180 -18.00 0.95 1.36
C PHE A 180 -18.82 0.31 0.23
N ASP A 181 -18.14 -0.29 -0.76
CA ASP A 181 -18.82 -1.01 -1.83
C ASP A 181 -19.56 -2.24 -1.30
N GLU A 182 -20.77 -2.50 -1.81
CA GLU A 182 -21.60 -3.62 -1.35
C GLU A 182 -20.89 -4.97 -1.56
N SER A 183 -20.17 -5.14 -2.66
CA SER A 183 -19.45 -6.38 -2.95
C SER A 183 -18.33 -6.63 -1.93
N VAL A 184 -17.74 -5.55 -1.41
CA VAL A 184 -16.69 -5.60 -0.40
C VAL A 184 -17.29 -5.81 0.99
N LYS A 185 -18.32 -5.05 1.37
CA LYS A 185 -19.00 -5.18 2.69
C LYS A 185 -19.49 -6.60 2.95
N GLN A 186 -20.06 -7.26 1.94
CA GLN A 186 -20.51 -8.65 2.04
C GLN A 186 -19.39 -9.63 2.43
N LYS A 187 -18.13 -9.36 2.02
CA LYS A 187 -16.96 -10.17 2.39
C LYS A 187 -16.55 -9.98 3.84
N PHE A 188 -16.81 -8.79 4.37
CA PHE A 188 -16.58 -8.48 5.78
C PHE A 188 -17.79 -8.79 6.67
N GLY A 189 -18.86 -9.38 6.11
CA GLY A 189 -20.07 -9.74 6.85
C GLY A 189 -20.88 -8.52 7.33
N MET A 190 -20.80 -7.41 6.59
CA MET A 190 -21.54 -6.16 6.84
C MET A 190 -22.66 -5.92 5.85
#